data_AF-A0A9Q0P7Y7-F1
#
_entry.id   AF-A0A9Q0P7Y7-F1
#
_cell.length_a   1.000
_cell.length_b   1.000
_cell.length_c   1.000
_cell.angle_alpha   90.00
_cell.angle_beta   90.00
_cell.angle_gamma   90.00
#
_symmetry.space_group_name_H-M   'P 1'
#
loop_
_entity.id
_entity.type
_entity.pdbx_description
1 polymer ?
#
loop_
_entity_poly.entity_id
_entity_poly.type
_entity_poly.pdbx_seq_one_letter_code
_entity_poly.pdbx_strand_id
1 'polypeptide(L)'
;MEEKICRALKLTKLRQESFSRSLDEIHEQASSILALQRKNIETHFDSTFISIEDSAKELQTKERRLEEREKEIDSKEKEFEERCEEFIKLRDAEVEEHYKEIELKEKDFEERRREVELERKKLEGRRKEVEEEEELVRKKFAYEIELKEKEIERRRELEVERKKLAEKIKLKEEKIEERRKEIELERKKLIEGIESKEKKIEERQKEIEVERKKLDEEVELKERRIEYRALEIELERKRNVECLEELKLKQKEVELKEKHLEEQLKEVVLANKRFFKQDKELELKEKQLLEGFKEREMGILVKLKEEESKEWRRELRLKDINFGQKVRERYDEFELKEKKFEEEFREVALREERVEKRFREVEEKERRVGELFKEAKVKDDEFREWRKGIELKEKELELKGREVEERLKEVELMEKNVGKRSEEVELNRSKLEEGFRELELKSREVEEIITGAELKEKELEERCRGVDLKWKQIEEVQLREKKLEERLREVELENKKCLERIKDFELKEKRLFDASNARVKSETGCKDDEKMKNEVSIALRLSSDPAKLVLDAMEGFYPPPFEGG
;
A
#
# COMPACT_ATOMS: atom_id res chain seq x y z
N MET A 1 159.65 122.76 -58.20
CA MET A 1 158.87 121.55 -58.53
C MET A 1 157.44 121.61 -57.97
N GLU A 2 157.13 122.61 -57.13
CA GLU A 2 155.98 122.63 -56.21
C GLU A 2 154.60 122.75 -56.88
N GLU A 3 154.48 123.39 -58.05
CA GLU A 3 153.19 123.60 -58.73
C GLU A 3 152.35 122.33 -58.89
N LYS A 4 153.00 121.19 -59.21
CA LYS A 4 152.30 119.91 -59.41
C LYS A 4 151.69 119.39 -58.10
N ILE A 5 152.35 119.61 -56.96
CA ILE A 5 151.89 119.18 -55.63
C ILE A 5 150.67 120.03 -55.20
N CYS A 6 150.73 121.35 -55.39
CA CYS A 6 149.61 122.24 -55.10
C CYS A 6 148.34 121.96 -55.92
N ARG A 7 148.49 121.55 -57.19
CA ARG A 7 147.34 121.15 -58.03
C ARG A 7 146.76 119.80 -57.60
N ALA A 8 147.60 118.83 -57.24
CA ALA A 8 147.15 117.55 -56.71
C ALA A 8 146.36 117.70 -55.40
N LEU A 9 146.86 118.49 -54.44
CA LEU A 9 146.20 118.75 -53.15
C LEU A 9 144.82 119.41 -53.29
N LYS A 10 144.65 120.34 -54.24
CA LYS A 10 143.33 120.93 -54.53
C LYS A 10 142.36 119.90 -55.12
N LEU A 11 142.84 119.04 -56.02
CA LEU A 11 142.01 117.99 -56.63
C LEU A 11 141.57 116.93 -55.61
N THR A 12 142.45 116.51 -54.69
CA THR A 12 142.07 115.58 -53.61
C THR A 12 141.08 116.20 -52.63
N LYS A 13 141.21 117.50 -52.32
CA LYS A 13 140.27 118.18 -51.41
C LYS A 13 138.88 118.35 -52.03
N LEU A 14 138.79 118.73 -53.30
CA LEU A 14 137.51 118.74 -54.04
C LEU A 14 136.89 117.35 -54.15
N ARG A 15 137.69 116.30 -54.35
CA ARG A 15 137.20 114.91 -54.31
C ARG A 15 136.66 114.53 -52.93
N GLN A 16 137.36 114.89 -51.85
CA GLN A 16 136.89 114.68 -50.48
C GLN A 16 135.55 115.39 -50.24
N GLU A 17 135.43 116.67 -50.62
CA GLU A 17 134.17 117.43 -50.50
C GLU A 17 133.02 116.82 -51.31
N SER A 18 133.28 116.28 -52.51
CA SER A 18 132.25 115.55 -53.27
C SER A 18 131.87 114.22 -52.62
N PHE A 19 132.83 113.49 -52.04
CA PHE A 19 132.57 112.21 -51.39
C PHE A 19 131.81 112.37 -50.07
N SER A 20 132.08 113.44 -49.31
CA SER A 20 131.28 113.82 -48.14
C SER A 20 129.84 114.09 -48.54
N ARG A 21 129.57 114.94 -49.54
CA ARG A 21 128.18 115.22 -49.97
C ARG A 21 127.44 113.96 -50.40
N SER A 22 128.08 113.06 -51.17
CA SER A 22 127.44 111.79 -51.55
C SER A 22 127.23 110.85 -50.36
N LEU A 23 128.09 110.87 -49.33
CA LEU A 23 127.85 110.15 -48.08
C LEU A 23 126.69 110.77 -47.28
N ASP A 24 126.59 112.09 -47.23
CA ASP A 24 125.52 112.82 -46.55
C ASP A 24 124.16 112.57 -47.24
N GLU A 25 124.12 112.62 -48.58
CA GLU A 25 122.95 112.28 -49.40
C GLU A 25 122.51 110.81 -49.21
N ILE A 26 123.45 109.86 -49.19
CA ILE A 26 123.17 108.45 -48.89
C ILE A 26 122.69 108.28 -47.45
N HIS A 27 123.24 109.04 -46.50
CA HIS A 27 122.83 108.99 -45.09
C HIS A 27 121.42 109.55 -44.88
N GLU A 28 121.04 110.64 -45.54
CA GLU A 28 119.65 111.14 -45.51
C GLU A 28 118.68 110.17 -46.20
N GLN A 29 119.04 109.61 -47.35
CA GLN A 29 118.19 108.62 -48.04
C GLN A 29 118.01 107.35 -47.19
N ALA A 30 119.08 106.83 -46.59
CA ALA A 30 119.00 105.71 -45.66
C ALA A 30 118.17 106.05 -44.41
N SER A 31 118.34 107.23 -43.83
CA SER A 31 117.55 107.71 -42.69
C SER A 31 116.05 107.83 -43.02
N SER A 32 115.72 108.30 -44.23
CA SER A 32 114.35 108.42 -44.73
C SER A 32 113.70 107.04 -44.95
N ILE A 33 114.43 106.09 -45.57
CA ILE A 33 113.98 104.71 -45.76
C ILE A 33 113.78 104.00 -44.41
N LEU A 34 114.71 104.17 -43.46
CA LEU A 34 114.60 103.60 -42.12
C LEU A 34 113.45 104.23 -41.32
N ALA A 35 113.19 105.54 -41.48
CA ALA A 35 112.04 106.20 -40.87
C ALA A 35 110.70 105.67 -41.43
N LEU A 36 110.61 105.46 -42.75
CA LEU A 36 109.43 104.84 -43.39
C LEU A 36 109.25 103.38 -42.97
N GLN A 37 110.32 102.58 -42.93
CA GLN A 37 110.26 101.20 -42.45
C GLN A 37 109.82 101.14 -40.99
N ARG A 38 110.41 101.96 -40.11
CA ARG A 38 110.01 102.07 -38.71
C ARG A 38 108.52 102.41 -38.60
N LYS A 39 108.05 103.43 -39.31
CA LYS A 39 106.64 103.85 -39.28
C LYS A 39 105.68 102.77 -39.79
N ASN A 40 106.07 102.02 -40.83
CA ASN A 40 105.27 100.91 -41.34
C ASN A 40 105.21 99.72 -40.37
N ILE A 41 106.30 99.48 -39.62
CA ILE A 41 106.35 98.45 -38.57
C ILE A 41 105.50 98.90 -37.36
N GLU A 42 105.60 100.17 -36.97
CA GLU A 42 104.84 100.82 -35.90
C GLU A 42 103.33 100.73 -36.18
N THR A 43 102.87 101.18 -37.36
CA THR A 43 101.44 101.07 -37.74
C THR A 43 100.96 99.64 -37.94
N HIS A 44 101.82 98.70 -38.34
CA HIS A 44 101.48 97.27 -38.36
C HIS A 44 101.29 96.72 -36.94
N PHE A 45 102.17 97.07 -35.99
CA PHE A 45 102.01 96.68 -34.60
C PHE A 45 100.77 97.32 -33.96
N ASP A 46 100.48 98.59 -34.21
CA ASP A 46 99.25 99.26 -33.75
C ASP A 46 98.00 98.53 -34.29
N SER A 47 97.96 98.26 -35.60
CA SER A 47 96.84 97.55 -36.23
C SER A 47 96.70 96.10 -35.73
N THR A 48 97.82 95.44 -35.43
CA THR A 48 97.82 94.07 -34.86
C THR A 48 97.34 94.10 -33.41
N PHE A 49 97.78 95.09 -32.62
CA PHE A 49 97.37 95.27 -31.24
C PHE A 49 95.87 95.56 -31.14
N ILE A 50 95.35 96.50 -31.93
CA ILE A 50 93.91 96.79 -32.01
C ILE A 50 93.12 95.52 -32.40
N SER A 51 93.59 94.77 -33.41
CA SER A 51 92.92 93.53 -33.82
C SER A 51 92.94 92.44 -32.73
N ILE A 52 93.99 92.37 -31.91
CA ILE A 52 94.08 91.46 -30.75
C ILE A 52 93.18 91.96 -29.61
N GLU A 53 93.15 93.26 -29.35
CA GLU A 53 92.32 93.88 -28.31
C GLU A 53 90.82 93.70 -28.61
N ASP A 54 90.40 93.88 -29.86
CA ASP A 54 89.03 93.64 -30.30
C ASP A 54 88.68 92.15 -30.32
N SER A 55 89.64 91.27 -30.65
CA SER A 55 89.45 89.81 -30.50
C SER A 55 89.30 89.41 -29.02
N ALA A 56 90.05 90.04 -28.11
CA ALA A 56 89.94 89.81 -26.67
C ALA A 56 88.59 90.30 -26.11
N LYS A 57 88.10 91.47 -26.55
CA LYS A 57 86.74 91.94 -26.25
C LYS A 57 85.68 90.97 -26.77
N GLU A 58 85.81 90.49 -28.01
CA GLU A 58 84.85 89.54 -28.57
C GLU A 58 84.83 88.23 -27.77
N LEU A 59 86.01 87.69 -27.42
CA LEU A 59 86.14 86.52 -26.54
C LEU A 59 85.49 86.76 -25.17
N GLN A 60 85.74 87.89 -24.51
CA GLN A 60 85.10 88.23 -23.23
C GLN A 60 83.57 88.31 -23.34
N THR A 61 83.02 88.79 -24.47
CA THR A 61 81.56 88.75 -24.68
C THR A 61 81.01 87.35 -24.99
N LYS A 62 81.83 86.45 -25.53
CA LYS A 62 81.49 85.02 -25.73
C LYS A 62 81.56 84.25 -24.42
N GLU A 63 82.58 84.51 -23.60
CA GLU A 63 82.79 83.96 -22.26
C GLU A 63 81.59 84.27 -21.35
N ARG A 64 81.21 85.55 -21.21
CA ARG A 64 80.00 85.92 -20.45
C ARG A 64 78.72 85.24 -20.96
N ARG A 65 78.58 85.07 -22.29
CA ARG A 65 77.43 84.36 -22.89
C ARG A 65 77.46 82.85 -22.64
N LEU A 66 78.62 82.25 -22.40
CA LEU A 66 78.75 80.86 -21.99
C LEU A 66 78.41 80.72 -20.51
N GLU A 67 78.94 81.58 -19.64
CA GLU A 67 78.53 81.62 -18.23
C GLU A 67 77.01 81.80 -18.05
N GLU A 68 76.38 82.67 -18.87
CA GLU A 68 74.93 82.90 -18.82
C GLU A 68 74.14 81.65 -19.24
N ARG A 69 74.66 80.86 -20.18
CA ARG A 69 74.07 79.59 -20.62
C ARG A 69 74.34 78.44 -19.66
N GLU A 70 75.51 78.42 -19.02
CA GLU A 70 75.86 77.48 -17.96
C GLU A 70 74.90 77.64 -16.79
N LYS A 71 74.67 78.87 -16.32
CA LYS A 71 73.67 79.21 -15.30
C LYS A 71 72.23 78.88 -15.74
N GLU A 72 71.90 79.02 -17.03
CA GLU A 72 70.62 78.60 -17.59
C GLU A 72 70.46 77.07 -17.58
N ILE A 73 71.51 76.32 -17.91
CA ILE A 73 71.54 74.83 -17.85
C ILE A 73 71.44 74.37 -16.40
N ASP A 74 72.28 74.88 -15.50
CA ASP A 74 72.24 74.63 -14.04
C ASP A 74 70.85 74.80 -13.43
N SER A 75 70.06 75.75 -13.94
CA SER A 75 68.70 76.01 -13.47
C SER A 75 67.70 74.98 -14.00
N LYS A 76 67.85 74.55 -15.26
CA LYS A 76 67.00 73.54 -15.90
C LYS A 76 67.31 72.12 -15.45
N GLU A 77 68.55 71.82 -15.12
CA GLU A 77 68.94 70.54 -14.51
C GLU A 77 68.32 70.41 -13.12
N LYS A 78 68.29 71.49 -12.31
CA LYS A 78 67.56 71.51 -11.04
C LYS A 78 66.04 71.40 -11.21
N GLU A 79 65.43 72.17 -12.12
CA GLU A 79 63.99 72.02 -12.43
C GLU A 79 63.64 70.60 -12.91
N PHE A 80 64.56 69.92 -13.59
CA PHE A 80 64.36 68.54 -14.03
C PHE A 80 64.54 67.54 -12.89
N GLU A 81 65.55 67.70 -12.04
CA GLU A 81 65.79 66.88 -10.86
C GLU A 81 64.62 66.98 -9.85
N GLU A 82 64.13 68.20 -9.58
CA GLU A 82 62.93 68.44 -8.76
C GLU A 82 61.70 67.73 -9.33
N ARG A 83 61.44 67.82 -10.64
CA ARG A 83 60.34 67.11 -11.31
C ARG A 83 60.51 65.59 -11.30
N CYS A 84 61.74 65.08 -11.38
CA CYS A 84 62.03 63.67 -11.25
C CYS A 84 61.77 63.19 -9.82
N GLU A 85 62.17 63.94 -8.80
CA GLU A 85 61.82 63.65 -7.41
C GLU A 85 60.29 63.65 -7.18
N GLU A 86 59.57 64.65 -7.68
CA GLU A 86 58.10 64.71 -7.58
C GLU A 86 57.43 63.52 -8.28
N PHE A 87 57.87 63.17 -9.49
CA PHE A 87 57.35 62.03 -10.23
C PHE A 87 57.61 60.70 -9.50
N ILE A 88 58.81 60.50 -8.95
CA ILE A 88 59.14 59.30 -8.15
C ILE A 88 58.25 59.23 -6.90
N LYS A 89 58.13 60.31 -6.13
CA LYS A 89 57.29 60.37 -4.92
C LYS A 89 55.81 60.06 -5.22
N LEU A 90 55.29 60.53 -6.35
CA LEU A 90 53.93 60.20 -6.80
C LEU A 90 53.79 58.73 -7.19
N ARG A 91 54.73 58.19 -7.97
CA ARG A 91 54.70 56.78 -8.41
C ARG A 91 54.89 55.80 -7.25
N ASP A 92 55.74 56.13 -6.28
CA ASP A 92 55.92 55.32 -5.07
C ASP A 92 54.63 55.32 -4.21
N ALA A 93 53.95 56.47 -4.10
CA ALA A 93 52.66 56.57 -3.40
C ALA A 93 51.55 55.74 -4.08
N GLU A 94 51.43 55.82 -5.41
CA GLU A 94 50.49 54.99 -6.20
C GLU A 94 50.76 53.48 -6.02
N VAL A 95 52.03 53.08 -6.03
CA VAL A 95 52.45 51.68 -5.82
C VAL A 95 52.13 51.20 -4.39
N GLU A 96 52.37 52.04 -3.39
CA GLU A 96 52.10 51.79 -1.98
C GLU A 96 50.58 51.71 -1.67
N GLU A 97 49.72 52.46 -2.39
CA GLU A 97 48.26 52.25 -2.32
C GLU A 97 47.83 50.93 -2.98
N HIS A 98 48.38 50.58 -4.14
CA HIS A 98 48.09 49.29 -4.79
C HIS A 98 48.55 48.09 -3.95
N TYR A 99 49.68 48.16 -3.24
CA TYR A 99 50.09 47.10 -2.31
C TYR A 99 49.06 46.89 -1.19
N LYS A 100 48.50 47.97 -0.62
CA LYS A 100 47.44 47.89 0.41
C LYS A 100 46.14 47.34 -0.15
N GLU A 101 45.77 47.72 -1.37
CA GLU A 101 44.60 47.17 -2.06
C GLU A 101 44.74 45.66 -2.32
N ILE A 102 45.94 45.19 -2.66
CA ILE A 102 46.26 43.77 -2.83
C ILE A 102 46.21 43.04 -1.47
N GLU A 103 46.85 43.57 -0.43
CA GLU A 103 46.90 42.94 0.90
C GLU A 103 45.50 42.79 1.53
N LEU A 104 44.58 43.74 1.27
CA LEU A 104 43.17 43.62 1.65
C LEU A 104 42.46 42.51 0.86
N LYS A 105 42.61 42.47 -0.47
CA LYS A 105 42.01 41.42 -1.30
C LYS A 105 42.53 40.03 -0.95
N GLU A 106 43.80 39.89 -0.59
CA GLU A 106 44.37 38.62 -0.13
C GLU A 106 43.73 38.14 1.18
N LYS A 107 43.45 39.06 2.13
CA LYS A 107 42.72 38.75 3.37
C LYS A 107 41.28 38.31 3.08
N ASP A 108 40.57 39.03 2.21
CA ASP A 108 39.20 38.69 1.78
C ASP A 108 39.15 37.30 1.11
N PHE A 109 40.09 37.02 0.18
CA PHE A 109 40.18 35.70 -0.47
C PHE A 109 40.48 34.58 0.51
N GLU A 110 41.32 34.83 1.52
CA GLU A 110 41.68 33.83 2.53
C GLU A 110 40.54 33.58 3.55
N GLU A 111 39.72 34.59 3.86
CA GLU A 111 38.46 34.38 4.58
C GLU A 111 37.47 33.56 3.73
N ARG A 112 37.27 33.93 2.47
CA ARG A 112 36.43 33.19 1.51
C ARG A 112 36.86 31.72 1.36
N ARG A 113 38.18 31.45 1.41
CA ARG A 113 38.73 30.08 1.39
C ARG A 113 38.26 29.27 2.60
N ARG A 114 38.29 29.86 3.80
CA ARG A 114 37.87 29.21 5.06
C ARG A 114 36.36 28.95 5.10
N GLU A 115 35.54 29.88 4.62
CA GLU A 115 34.10 29.67 4.47
C GLU A 115 33.80 28.45 3.57
N VAL A 116 34.44 28.39 2.40
CA VAL A 116 34.26 27.28 1.43
C VAL A 116 34.77 25.95 2.01
N GLU A 117 35.82 25.95 2.83
CA GLU A 117 36.30 24.74 3.50
C GLU A 117 35.34 24.26 4.61
N LEU A 118 34.74 25.19 5.36
CA LEU A 118 33.73 24.88 6.38
C LEU A 118 32.44 24.32 5.74
N GLU A 119 31.94 24.93 4.66
CA GLU A 119 30.78 24.40 3.94
C GLU A 119 31.09 23.05 3.27
N ARG A 120 32.30 22.84 2.74
CA ARG A 120 32.74 21.53 2.25
C ARG A 120 32.64 20.47 3.35
N LYS A 121 33.10 20.75 4.57
CA LYS A 121 33.04 19.82 5.71
C LYS A 121 31.60 19.54 6.15
N LYS A 122 30.72 20.54 6.18
CA LYS A 122 29.27 20.36 6.44
C LYS A 122 28.61 19.46 5.38
N LEU A 123 28.89 19.71 4.10
CA LEU A 123 28.36 18.92 2.98
C LEU A 123 28.92 17.49 2.96
N GLU A 124 30.14 17.27 3.45
CA GLU A 124 30.70 15.92 3.62
C GLU A 124 30.03 15.16 4.78
N GLY A 125 29.72 15.83 5.90
CA GLY A 125 28.92 15.25 6.99
C GLY A 125 27.53 14.83 6.51
N ARG A 126 26.79 15.77 5.91
CA ARG A 126 25.45 15.52 5.34
C ARG A 126 25.42 14.45 4.26
N ARG A 127 26.52 14.26 3.52
CA ARG A 127 26.64 13.15 2.55
C ARG A 127 26.62 11.79 3.26
N LYS A 128 27.35 11.65 4.37
CA LYS A 128 27.45 10.39 5.14
C LYS A 128 26.13 10.07 5.84
N GLU A 129 25.47 11.08 6.41
CA GLU A 129 24.11 10.96 6.96
C GLU A 129 23.12 10.40 5.94
N VAL A 130 23.13 10.94 4.71
CA VAL A 130 22.28 10.45 3.59
C VAL A 130 22.69 9.06 3.11
N GLU A 131 23.99 8.74 3.09
CA GLU A 131 24.49 7.41 2.70
C GLU A 131 24.09 6.31 3.70
N GLU A 132 24.11 6.61 5.00
CA GLU A 132 23.59 5.75 6.07
C GLU A 132 22.06 5.59 6.01
N GLU A 133 21.32 6.68 5.77
CA GLU A 133 19.86 6.61 5.60
C GLU A 133 19.46 5.82 4.34
N GLU A 134 20.15 6.01 3.21
CA GLU A 134 19.99 5.20 2.01
C GLU A 134 20.24 3.71 2.29
N GLU A 135 21.27 3.36 3.06
CA GLU A 135 21.56 1.96 3.40
C GLU A 135 20.45 1.36 4.28
N LEU A 136 19.93 2.11 5.25
CA LEU A 136 18.78 1.71 6.07
C LEU A 136 17.50 1.54 5.23
N VAL A 137 17.25 2.43 4.26
CA VAL A 137 16.12 2.34 3.33
C VAL A 137 16.26 1.13 2.41
N ARG A 138 17.45 0.87 1.85
CA ARG A 138 17.74 -0.33 1.05
C ARG A 138 17.51 -1.62 1.86
N LYS A 139 17.96 -1.68 3.11
CA LYS A 139 17.72 -2.81 4.03
C LYS A 139 16.23 -3.04 4.31
N LYS A 140 15.46 -1.97 4.54
CA LYS A 140 14.00 -2.05 4.74
C LYS A 140 13.29 -2.60 3.49
N PHE A 141 13.60 -2.09 2.31
CA PHE A 141 12.98 -2.57 1.06
C PHE A 141 13.35 -4.02 0.74
N ALA A 142 14.60 -4.45 0.97
CA ALA A 142 15.01 -5.83 0.77
C ALA A 142 14.18 -6.81 1.63
N TYR A 143 13.96 -6.47 2.90
CA TYR A 143 13.12 -7.26 3.81
C TYR A 143 11.64 -7.27 3.40
N GLU A 144 11.10 -6.14 2.95
CA GLU A 144 9.71 -6.07 2.46
C GLU A 144 9.50 -6.90 1.17
N ILE A 145 10.50 -6.92 0.28
CA ILE A 145 10.50 -7.78 -0.91
C ILE A 145 10.53 -9.26 -0.50
N GLU A 146 11.43 -9.65 0.40
CA GLU A 146 11.54 -11.05 0.88
C GLU A 146 10.24 -11.55 1.54
N LEU A 147 9.52 -10.68 2.27
CA LEU A 147 8.19 -10.99 2.80
C LEU A 147 7.13 -11.17 1.71
N LYS A 148 7.11 -10.30 0.68
CA LYS A 148 6.17 -10.41 -0.44
C LYS A 148 6.44 -11.64 -1.29
N GLU A 149 7.69 -12.00 -1.52
CA GLU A 149 8.08 -13.24 -2.21
C GLU A 149 7.59 -14.48 -1.45
N LYS A 150 7.77 -14.53 -0.13
CA LYS A 150 7.22 -15.60 0.73
C LYS A 150 5.69 -15.66 0.71
N GLU A 151 5.00 -14.53 0.55
CA GLU A 151 3.54 -14.52 0.40
C GLU A 151 3.10 -15.02 -0.99
N ILE A 152 3.81 -14.61 -2.05
CA ILE A 152 3.58 -15.09 -3.43
C ILE A 152 3.79 -16.60 -3.51
N GLU A 153 4.82 -17.14 -2.86
CA GLU A 153 5.08 -18.58 -2.85
C GLU A 153 3.95 -19.37 -2.17
N ARG A 154 3.49 -18.93 -1.00
CA ARG A 154 2.30 -19.50 -0.32
C ARG A 154 1.03 -19.42 -1.20
N ARG A 155 0.85 -18.32 -1.95
CA ARG A 155 -0.28 -18.20 -2.90
C ARG A 155 -0.16 -19.21 -4.04
N ARG A 156 1.04 -19.49 -4.56
CA ARG A 156 1.29 -20.54 -5.58
C ARG A 156 0.99 -21.94 -5.04
N GLU A 157 1.43 -22.26 -3.83
CA GLU A 157 1.14 -23.55 -3.16
C GLU A 157 -0.38 -23.77 -3.02
N LEU A 158 -1.11 -22.76 -2.55
CA LEU A 158 -2.56 -22.79 -2.42
C LEU A 158 -3.28 -22.91 -3.77
N GLU A 159 -2.73 -22.33 -4.84
CA GLU A 159 -3.28 -22.49 -6.20
C GLU A 159 -3.10 -23.93 -6.71
N VAL A 160 -1.97 -24.57 -6.43
CA VAL A 160 -1.72 -25.99 -6.76
C VAL A 160 -2.68 -26.92 -6.01
N GLU A 161 -2.92 -26.70 -4.71
CA GLU A 161 -3.93 -27.48 -3.98
C GLU A 161 -5.37 -27.20 -4.46
N ARG A 162 -5.70 -25.96 -4.82
CA ARG A 162 -6.99 -25.64 -5.48
C ARG A 162 -7.19 -26.39 -6.78
N LYS A 163 -6.15 -26.54 -7.61
CA LYS A 163 -6.19 -27.32 -8.86
C LYS A 163 -6.44 -28.81 -8.59
N LYS A 164 -5.69 -29.42 -7.65
CA LYS A 164 -5.89 -30.81 -7.20
C LYS A 164 -7.31 -31.04 -6.63
N LEU A 165 -7.88 -30.05 -5.92
CA LEU A 165 -9.24 -30.13 -5.41
C LEU A 165 -10.30 -30.02 -6.53
N ALA A 166 -10.10 -29.14 -7.51
CA ALA A 166 -10.99 -29.02 -8.67
C ALA A 166 -11.01 -30.30 -9.51
N GLU A 167 -9.87 -30.96 -9.72
CA GLU A 167 -9.79 -32.28 -10.37
C GLU A 167 -10.55 -33.35 -9.57
N LYS A 168 -10.36 -33.41 -8.24
CA LYS A 168 -11.11 -34.32 -7.35
C LYS A 168 -12.62 -34.05 -7.32
N ILE A 169 -13.06 -32.82 -7.62
CA ILE A 169 -14.49 -32.47 -7.73
C ILE A 169 -15.04 -32.99 -9.06
N LYS A 170 -14.39 -32.70 -10.20
CA LYS A 170 -14.80 -33.23 -11.52
C LYS A 170 -14.94 -34.75 -11.52
N LEU A 171 -13.94 -35.45 -10.98
CA LEU A 171 -13.95 -36.92 -10.86
C LEU A 171 -15.03 -37.49 -9.92
N LYS A 172 -15.67 -36.65 -9.09
CA LYS A 172 -16.87 -37.00 -8.32
C LYS A 172 -18.15 -36.63 -9.06
N GLU A 173 -18.19 -35.51 -9.77
CA GLU A 173 -19.31 -35.08 -10.59
C GLU A 173 -19.57 -36.08 -11.73
N GLU A 174 -18.53 -36.54 -12.42
CA GLU A 174 -18.58 -37.60 -13.43
C GLU A 174 -19.21 -38.89 -12.86
N LYS A 175 -18.73 -39.37 -11.70
CA LYS A 175 -19.26 -40.58 -11.04
C LYS A 175 -20.69 -40.43 -10.54
N ILE A 176 -21.06 -39.22 -10.09
CA ILE A 176 -22.45 -38.91 -9.72
C ILE A 176 -23.33 -38.96 -10.97
N GLU A 177 -22.85 -38.45 -12.11
CA GLU A 177 -23.58 -38.42 -13.38
C GLU A 177 -23.71 -39.81 -14.03
N GLU A 178 -22.68 -40.65 -13.96
CA GLU A 178 -22.78 -42.08 -14.29
C GLU A 178 -23.85 -42.77 -13.42
N ARG A 179 -23.80 -42.58 -12.09
CA ARG A 179 -24.75 -43.21 -11.17
C ARG A 179 -26.18 -42.69 -11.33
N ARG A 180 -26.37 -41.43 -11.77
CA ARG A 180 -27.69 -40.89 -12.17
C ARG A 180 -28.25 -41.65 -13.37
N LYS A 181 -27.44 -41.86 -14.41
CA LYS A 181 -27.84 -42.60 -15.62
C LYS A 181 -28.20 -44.05 -15.33
N GLU A 182 -27.43 -44.73 -14.46
CA GLU A 182 -27.76 -46.08 -13.98
C GLU A 182 -29.13 -46.11 -13.30
N ILE A 183 -29.38 -45.21 -12.33
CA ILE A 183 -30.63 -45.12 -11.58
C ILE A 183 -31.82 -44.78 -12.50
N GLU A 184 -31.63 -43.94 -13.52
CA GLU A 184 -32.67 -43.65 -14.51
C GLU A 184 -33.04 -44.88 -15.35
N LEU A 185 -32.04 -45.68 -15.73
CA LEU A 185 -32.22 -46.90 -16.51
C LEU A 185 -32.85 -48.04 -15.68
N GLU A 186 -32.53 -48.14 -14.40
CA GLU A 186 -33.25 -49.00 -13.44
C GLU A 186 -34.71 -48.55 -13.25
N ARG A 187 -34.97 -47.24 -13.13
CA ARG A 187 -36.32 -46.69 -13.01
C ARG A 187 -37.18 -47.00 -14.24
N LYS A 188 -36.63 -46.89 -15.45
CA LYS A 188 -37.33 -47.25 -16.71
C LYS A 188 -37.76 -48.73 -16.72
N LYS A 189 -36.84 -49.65 -16.41
CA LYS A 189 -37.14 -51.09 -16.26
C LYS A 189 -38.20 -51.37 -15.19
N LEU A 190 -38.20 -50.62 -14.09
CA LEU A 190 -39.22 -50.73 -13.04
C LEU A 190 -40.61 -50.26 -13.52
N ILE A 191 -40.68 -49.17 -14.29
CA ILE A 191 -41.93 -48.64 -14.88
C ILE A 191 -42.48 -49.64 -15.91
N GLU A 192 -41.66 -50.13 -16.85
CA GLU A 192 -42.03 -51.19 -17.81
C GLU A 192 -42.52 -52.46 -17.08
N GLY A 193 -41.87 -52.81 -15.97
CA GLY A 193 -42.24 -53.92 -15.08
C GLY A 193 -43.49 -53.69 -14.22
N ILE A 194 -43.99 -52.45 -14.14
CA ILE A 194 -45.28 -52.09 -13.51
C ILE A 194 -46.37 -52.07 -14.58
N GLU A 195 -46.18 -51.36 -15.69
CA GLU A 195 -47.15 -51.33 -16.80
C GLU A 195 -47.53 -52.73 -17.30
N SER A 196 -46.54 -53.62 -17.41
CA SER A 196 -46.74 -55.02 -17.84
C SER A 196 -47.42 -55.90 -16.80
N LYS A 197 -47.56 -55.44 -15.55
CA LYS A 197 -48.41 -56.05 -14.51
C LYS A 197 -49.79 -55.41 -14.48
N GLU A 198 -49.89 -54.10 -14.65
CA GLU A 198 -51.17 -53.37 -14.73
C GLU A 198 -52.01 -53.91 -15.89
N LYS A 199 -51.43 -54.06 -17.09
CA LYS A 199 -52.10 -54.68 -18.25
C LYS A 199 -52.64 -56.09 -17.93
N LYS A 200 -51.87 -56.92 -17.23
CA LYS A 200 -52.29 -58.27 -16.79
C LYS A 200 -53.36 -58.27 -15.69
N ILE A 201 -53.44 -57.20 -14.90
CA ILE A 201 -54.51 -56.99 -13.91
C ILE A 201 -55.78 -56.53 -14.64
N GLU A 202 -55.67 -55.62 -15.60
CA GLU A 202 -56.78 -55.13 -16.42
C GLU A 202 -57.40 -56.25 -17.29
N GLU A 203 -56.57 -57.10 -17.89
CA GLU A 203 -56.98 -58.32 -18.60
C GLU A 203 -57.79 -59.25 -17.67
N ARG A 204 -57.26 -59.58 -16.49
CA ARG A 204 -57.94 -60.41 -15.49
C ARG A 204 -59.22 -59.78 -14.94
N GLN A 205 -59.28 -58.46 -14.82
CA GLN A 205 -60.49 -57.76 -14.41
C GLN A 205 -61.61 -57.93 -15.45
N LYS A 206 -61.29 -57.86 -16.75
CA LYS A 206 -62.23 -58.12 -17.84
C LYS A 206 -62.67 -59.58 -17.90
N GLU A 207 -61.76 -60.53 -17.66
CA GLU A 207 -62.09 -61.96 -17.53
C GLU A 207 -63.12 -62.18 -16.40
N ILE A 208 -62.85 -61.65 -15.21
CA ILE A 208 -63.74 -61.74 -14.03
C ILE A 208 -65.09 -61.04 -14.27
N GLU A 209 -65.12 -59.92 -14.99
CA GLU A 209 -66.37 -59.23 -15.35
C GLU A 209 -67.23 -60.09 -16.30
N VAL A 210 -66.61 -60.79 -17.25
CA VAL A 210 -67.29 -61.72 -18.17
C VAL A 210 -67.79 -62.98 -17.42
N GLU A 211 -67.05 -63.50 -16.46
CA GLU A 211 -67.53 -64.62 -15.63
C GLU A 211 -68.67 -64.22 -14.70
N ARG A 212 -68.64 -63.02 -14.12
CA ARG A 212 -69.76 -62.47 -13.33
C ARG A 212 -71.05 -62.41 -14.13
N LYS A 213 -71.03 -61.79 -15.32
CA LYS A 213 -72.23 -61.67 -16.17
C LYS A 213 -72.84 -63.02 -16.53
N LYS A 214 -72.01 -64.04 -16.82
CA LYS A 214 -72.48 -65.43 -17.06
C LYS A 214 -73.14 -66.04 -15.82
N LEU A 215 -72.59 -65.79 -14.63
CA LEU A 215 -73.16 -66.24 -13.35
C LEU A 215 -74.49 -65.53 -13.07
N ASP A 216 -74.57 -64.23 -13.31
CA ASP A 216 -75.80 -63.43 -13.14
C ASP A 216 -76.91 -63.94 -14.10
N GLU A 217 -76.59 -64.18 -15.38
CA GLU A 217 -77.48 -64.82 -16.36
C GLU A 217 -77.93 -66.24 -15.93
N GLU A 218 -77.02 -67.06 -15.38
CA GLU A 218 -77.35 -68.41 -14.91
C GLU A 218 -78.24 -68.38 -13.65
N VAL A 219 -78.10 -67.36 -12.79
CA VAL A 219 -78.97 -67.14 -11.63
C VAL A 219 -80.37 -66.72 -12.10
N GLU A 220 -80.51 -65.72 -12.98
CA GLU A 220 -81.83 -65.33 -13.50
C GLU A 220 -82.57 -66.52 -14.15
N LEU A 221 -81.86 -67.36 -14.92
CA LEU A 221 -82.44 -68.55 -15.55
C LEU A 221 -82.88 -69.62 -14.53
N LYS A 222 -82.22 -69.70 -13.37
CA LYS A 222 -82.64 -70.58 -12.26
C LYS A 222 -83.84 -70.00 -11.52
N GLU A 223 -83.87 -68.70 -11.27
CA GLU A 223 -84.98 -68.01 -10.60
C GLU A 223 -86.28 -68.12 -11.41
N ARG A 224 -86.25 -67.76 -12.70
CA ARG A 224 -87.41 -67.92 -13.61
C ARG A 224 -87.91 -69.37 -13.69
N ARG A 225 -87.01 -70.36 -13.59
CA ARG A 225 -87.37 -71.79 -13.52
C ARG A 225 -88.05 -72.18 -12.20
N ILE A 226 -87.67 -71.54 -11.09
CA ILE A 226 -88.30 -71.74 -9.78
C ILE A 226 -89.69 -71.11 -9.76
N GLU A 227 -89.84 -69.89 -10.29
CA GLU A 227 -91.14 -69.20 -10.44
C GLU A 227 -92.12 -70.03 -11.29
N TYR A 228 -91.68 -70.52 -12.45
CA TYR A 228 -92.54 -71.34 -13.32
C TYR A 228 -93.02 -72.63 -12.62
N ARG A 229 -92.14 -73.31 -11.87
CA ARG A 229 -92.50 -74.47 -11.06
C ARG A 229 -93.43 -74.13 -9.89
N ALA A 230 -93.29 -72.95 -9.30
CA ALA A 230 -94.20 -72.50 -8.24
C ALA A 230 -95.63 -72.30 -8.78
N LEU A 231 -95.76 -71.67 -9.95
CA LEU A 231 -97.05 -71.50 -10.66
C LEU A 231 -97.66 -72.85 -11.08
N GLU A 232 -96.85 -73.78 -11.60
CA GLU A 232 -97.27 -75.14 -11.96
C GLU A 232 -97.83 -75.89 -10.73
N ILE A 233 -97.12 -75.84 -9.60
CA ILE A 233 -97.58 -76.42 -8.32
C ILE A 233 -98.85 -75.73 -7.80
N GLU A 234 -99.02 -74.42 -7.98
CA GLU A 234 -100.22 -73.71 -7.54
C GLU A 234 -101.45 -74.05 -8.40
N LEU A 235 -101.29 -74.20 -9.72
CA LEU A 235 -102.34 -74.68 -10.61
C LEU A 235 -102.75 -76.12 -10.29
N GLU A 236 -101.78 -76.99 -10.01
CA GLU A 236 -102.06 -78.38 -9.66
C GLU A 236 -102.73 -78.49 -8.27
N ARG A 237 -102.39 -77.60 -7.32
CA ARG A 237 -103.13 -77.47 -6.06
C ARG A 237 -104.59 -77.08 -6.28
N LYS A 238 -104.89 -76.14 -7.18
CA LYS A 238 -106.28 -75.73 -7.50
C LYS A 238 -107.09 -76.89 -8.08
N ARG A 239 -106.54 -77.60 -9.08
CA ARG A 239 -107.13 -78.84 -9.65
C ARG A 239 -107.43 -79.91 -8.59
N ASN A 240 -106.52 -80.10 -7.63
CA ASN A 240 -106.72 -81.07 -6.55
C ASN A 240 -107.81 -80.66 -5.55
N VAL A 241 -108.03 -79.36 -5.32
CA VAL A 241 -109.17 -78.86 -4.53
C VAL A 241 -110.49 -79.09 -5.28
N GLU A 242 -110.55 -78.74 -6.57
CA GLU A 242 -111.71 -78.98 -7.43
C GLU A 242 -112.08 -80.48 -7.48
N CYS A 243 -111.09 -81.35 -7.64
CA CYS A 243 -111.28 -82.81 -7.62
C CYS A 243 -111.80 -83.33 -6.27
N LEU A 244 -111.36 -82.75 -5.14
CA LEU A 244 -111.88 -83.08 -3.81
C LEU A 244 -113.36 -82.64 -3.62
N GLU A 245 -113.82 -81.61 -4.32
CA GLU A 245 -115.23 -81.20 -4.31
C GLU A 245 -116.10 -82.09 -5.22
N GLU A 246 -115.60 -82.48 -6.39
CA GLU A 246 -116.24 -83.51 -7.22
C GLU A 246 -116.39 -84.83 -6.47
N LEU A 247 -115.36 -85.29 -5.75
CA LEU A 247 -115.41 -86.55 -5.00
C LEU A 247 -116.45 -86.50 -3.87
N LYS A 248 -116.57 -85.38 -3.16
CA LYS A 248 -117.63 -85.18 -2.15
C LYS A 248 -119.04 -85.23 -2.75
N LEU A 249 -119.23 -84.71 -3.97
CA LEU A 249 -120.50 -84.78 -4.68
C LEU A 249 -120.81 -86.22 -5.14
N LYS A 250 -119.83 -86.90 -5.75
CA LYS A 250 -119.97 -88.31 -6.19
C LYS A 250 -120.22 -89.26 -5.02
N GLN A 251 -119.64 -89.02 -3.84
CA GLN A 251 -119.89 -89.85 -2.66
C GLN A 251 -121.36 -89.76 -2.17
N LYS A 252 -121.95 -88.57 -2.13
CA LYS A 252 -123.41 -88.41 -1.86
C LYS A 252 -124.28 -89.04 -2.94
N GLU A 253 -123.80 -89.05 -4.19
CA GLU A 253 -124.49 -89.70 -5.30
C GLU A 253 -124.49 -91.24 -5.16
N VAL A 254 -123.45 -91.82 -4.56
CA VAL A 254 -123.38 -93.27 -4.25
C VAL A 254 -124.34 -93.64 -3.11
N GLU A 255 -124.39 -92.87 -2.02
CA GLU A 255 -125.33 -93.11 -0.90
C GLU A 255 -126.82 -93.13 -1.34
N LEU A 256 -127.16 -92.36 -2.38
CA LEU A 256 -128.48 -92.38 -3.01
C LEU A 256 -128.68 -93.59 -3.96
N LYS A 257 -127.63 -93.99 -4.68
CA LYS A 257 -127.68 -95.15 -5.59
C LYS A 257 -127.73 -96.49 -4.86
N GLU A 258 -127.11 -96.63 -3.69
CA GLU A 258 -127.21 -97.83 -2.85
C GLU A 258 -128.67 -98.09 -2.42
N LYS A 259 -129.35 -97.07 -1.90
CA LYS A 259 -130.78 -97.17 -1.52
C LYS A 259 -131.68 -97.54 -2.70
N HIS A 260 -131.40 -96.98 -3.88
CA HIS A 260 -132.19 -97.29 -5.07
C HIS A 260 -131.96 -98.72 -5.59
N LEU A 261 -130.73 -99.25 -5.45
CA LEU A 261 -130.41 -100.64 -5.79
C LEU A 261 -131.08 -101.66 -4.85
N GLU A 262 -131.27 -101.31 -3.57
CA GLU A 262 -131.95 -102.17 -2.59
C GLU A 262 -133.45 -102.39 -2.92
N GLU A 263 -134.11 -101.41 -3.55
CA GLU A 263 -135.47 -101.56 -4.08
C GLU A 263 -135.51 -102.26 -5.45
N GLN A 264 -134.60 -101.92 -6.36
CA GLN A 264 -134.46 -102.60 -7.67
C GLN A 264 -134.23 -104.12 -7.53
N LEU A 265 -133.62 -104.57 -6.43
CA LEU A 265 -133.37 -105.98 -6.12
C LEU A 265 -134.65 -106.84 -6.00
N LYS A 266 -135.84 -106.24 -5.93
CA LYS A 266 -137.14 -106.95 -5.97
C LYS A 266 -137.69 -107.18 -7.39
N GLU A 267 -137.24 -106.45 -8.41
CA GLU A 267 -137.64 -106.66 -9.82
C GLU A 267 -136.53 -107.27 -10.70
N VAL A 268 -135.25 -107.19 -10.29
CA VAL A 268 -134.11 -107.87 -10.95
C VAL A 268 -134.27 -109.40 -11.02
N VAL A 269 -135.26 -109.96 -10.32
CA VAL A 269 -135.76 -111.33 -10.49
C VAL A 269 -136.16 -111.64 -11.96
N LEU A 270 -136.28 -110.65 -12.89
CA LEU A 270 -136.73 -110.84 -14.31
C LEU A 270 -136.01 -110.04 -15.54
N ALA A 271 -134.68 -109.60 -15.58
CA ALA A 271 -133.64 -109.28 -16.75
C ALA A 271 -133.24 -107.81 -17.49
N ASN A 272 -131.93 -107.21 -17.85
CA ASN A 272 -131.44 -105.94 -18.79
C ASN A 272 -129.86 -105.28 -19.06
N LYS A 273 -129.36 -104.32 -20.06
CA LYS A 273 -127.98 -103.40 -20.28
C LYS A 273 -127.44 -102.46 -21.63
N ARG A 274 -126.42 -101.41 -21.73
CA ARG A 274 -125.68 -100.62 -22.99
C ARG A 274 -124.34 -99.54 -23.11
N PHE A 275 -124.01 -98.54 -24.12
CA PHE A 275 -122.63 -97.88 -24.78
C PHE A 275 -122.36 -96.25 -25.24
N PHE A 276 -121.37 -95.37 -25.92
CA PHE A 276 -119.89 -94.93 -26.49
C PHE A 276 -119.65 -93.39 -27.21
N LYS A 277 -118.64 -92.54 -27.87
CA LYS A 277 -117.11 -92.09 -28.29
C LYS A 277 -116.84 -90.61 -29.14
N GLN A 278 -115.81 -89.78 -29.78
CA GLN A 278 -114.26 -89.42 -30.18
C GLN A 278 -113.73 -87.99 -31.03
N ASP A 279 -112.38 -87.50 -31.27
CA ASP A 279 -111.49 -86.58 -32.34
C ASP A 279 -111.03 -84.93 -32.38
N LYS A 280 -110.08 -84.03 -33.07
CA LYS A 280 -108.75 -83.70 -34.00
C LYS A 280 -108.12 -82.11 -34.13
N GLU A 281 -107.15 -81.26 -34.84
CA GLU A 281 -105.99 -80.90 -35.97
C GLU A 281 -105.12 -79.40 -35.90
N LEU A 282 -104.16 -78.54 -36.60
CA LEU A 282 -103.04 -78.14 -37.75
C LEU A 282 -102.15 -76.66 -37.63
N GLU A 283 -101.17 -75.78 -38.31
CA GLU A 283 -100.10 -75.33 -39.48
C GLU A 283 -99.06 -73.96 -39.25
N LEU A 284 -98.09 -73.07 -39.92
CA LEU A 284 -97.11 -72.54 -41.13
C LEU A 284 -95.92 -71.31 -40.85
N LYS A 285 -94.98 -70.37 -41.51
CA LYS A 285 -94.21 -69.72 -42.81
C LYS A 285 -93.03 -68.44 -42.82
N GLU A 286 -91.96 -68.15 -43.77
CA GLU A 286 -91.13 -66.86 -44.41
C GLU A 286 -89.53 -66.18 -44.39
N LYS A 287 -89.00 -65.03 -45.13
CA LYS A 287 -87.48 -64.46 -45.50
C LYS A 287 -86.95 -62.93 -46.08
N GLN A 288 -85.61 -62.36 -46.23
CA GLN A 288 -84.91 -61.09 -47.04
C GLN A 288 -83.27 -60.56 -46.88
N LEU A 289 -82.30 -59.55 -47.33
CA LEU A 289 -81.63 -58.44 -48.37
C LEU A 289 -80.11 -57.70 -48.02
N LEU A 290 -79.12 -56.74 -48.52
CA LEU A 290 -78.41 -55.74 -49.63
C LEU A 290 -76.84 -55.06 -49.32
N GLU A 291 -75.87 -54.06 -49.78
CA GLU A 291 -75.35 -52.84 -50.75
C GLU A 291 -73.73 -52.19 -50.78
N GLY A 292 -73.12 -51.12 -51.58
CA GLY A 292 -71.60 -50.46 -51.66
C GLY A 292 -70.96 -49.01 -52.36
N PHE A 293 -69.58 -48.55 -52.50
CA PHE A 293 -68.90 -47.12 -52.97
C PHE A 293 -67.33 -46.72 -53.60
N LYS A 294 -66.61 -45.45 -53.65
CA LYS A 294 -65.38 -44.83 -54.59
C LYS A 294 -63.93 -43.93 -54.31
N GLU A 295 -63.36 -42.78 -55.01
CA GLU A 295 -61.82 -42.27 -55.36
C GLU A 295 -60.98 -40.76 -55.32
N ARG A 296 -59.94 -40.24 -56.21
CA ARG A 296 -58.52 -39.41 -56.01
C ARG A 296 -57.59 -38.45 -57.09
N GLU A 297 -56.52 -37.50 -56.84
CA GLU A 297 -55.30 -36.77 -57.69
C GLU A 297 -53.80 -36.58 -57.04
N MET A 298 -52.62 -36.34 -57.76
CA MET A 298 -51.16 -36.14 -57.26
C MET A 298 -49.93 -35.83 -58.27
N GLY A 299 -48.89 -34.98 -57.96
CA GLY A 299 -47.38 -35.18 -58.21
C GLY A 299 -46.41 -34.51 -59.30
N ILE A 300 -45.40 -33.67 -58.86
CA ILE A 300 -43.92 -33.53 -59.23
C ILE A 300 -43.27 -32.87 -60.54
N LEU A 301 -42.36 -31.86 -60.32
CA LEU A 301 -41.14 -31.23 -61.00
C LEU A 301 -40.74 -31.22 -62.53
N VAL A 302 -40.09 -30.10 -63.01
CA VAL A 302 -38.83 -29.97 -63.86
C VAL A 302 -38.39 -28.46 -64.14
N LYS A 303 -37.23 -28.15 -64.80
CA LYS A 303 -36.50 -26.81 -64.90
C LYS A 303 -36.18 -26.23 -66.33
N LEU A 304 -35.79 -24.93 -66.43
CA LEU A 304 -35.15 -24.12 -67.54
C LEU A 304 -34.46 -22.82 -66.98
N LYS A 305 -33.62 -21.94 -67.61
CA LYS A 305 -32.71 -21.90 -68.82
C LYS A 305 -31.32 -21.21 -68.46
N GLU A 306 -30.77 -20.01 -68.82
CA GLU A 306 -31.01 -18.88 -69.78
C GLU A 306 -29.78 -17.88 -69.93
N GLU A 307 -29.75 -16.98 -70.95
CA GLU A 307 -28.91 -15.74 -71.21
C GLU A 307 -27.40 -15.78 -71.69
N GLU A 308 -26.95 -14.71 -72.39
CA GLU A 308 -25.62 -14.54 -73.09
C GLU A 308 -24.96 -13.12 -72.96
N SER A 309 -23.67 -12.95 -73.33
CA SER A 309 -23.13 -11.95 -74.32
C SER A 309 -21.63 -11.56 -74.12
N LYS A 310 -21.07 -10.64 -74.95
CA LYS A 310 -19.63 -10.46 -75.27
C LYS A 310 -19.17 -8.98 -75.30
N GLU A 311 -17.88 -8.68 -75.02
CA GLU A 311 -17.02 -7.84 -75.88
C GLU A 311 -15.49 -7.74 -75.49
N TRP A 312 -14.70 -7.21 -76.44
CA TRP A 312 -13.36 -6.55 -76.30
C TRP A 312 -12.04 -7.32 -76.01
N ARG A 313 -11.21 -7.58 -77.07
CA ARG A 313 -9.78 -7.14 -77.18
C ARG A 313 -8.94 -7.54 -78.46
N ARG A 314 -8.27 -6.53 -79.08
CA ARG A 314 -7.02 -6.50 -79.94
C ARG A 314 -7.00 -6.93 -81.43
N GLU A 315 -6.36 -6.13 -82.33
CA GLU A 315 -5.07 -6.37 -83.10
C GLU A 315 -4.73 -5.23 -84.15
N LEU A 316 -3.73 -5.34 -85.09
CA LEU A 316 -2.83 -4.20 -85.54
C LEU A 316 -2.10 -4.29 -86.97
N ARG A 317 -1.71 -3.16 -87.68
CA ARG A 317 -0.45 -2.83 -88.53
C ARG A 317 -0.53 -2.12 -89.96
N LEU A 318 0.54 -1.36 -90.40
CA LEU A 318 1.18 -1.10 -91.80
C LEU A 318 1.41 0.35 -92.42
N LYS A 319 2.46 0.60 -93.32
CA LYS A 319 2.89 1.91 -94.02
C LYS A 319 4.12 1.84 -95.07
N ASP A 320 4.38 2.82 -96.04
CA ASP A 320 5.73 3.43 -96.55
C ASP A 320 5.98 4.03 -98.04
N ILE A 321 7.12 4.81 -98.28
CA ILE A 321 8.04 5.09 -99.50
C ILE A 321 8.10 6.44 -100.40
N ASN A 322 9.33 7.04 -100.68
CA ASN A 322 9.96 7.66 -101.97
C ASN A 322 10.61 9.13 -102.06
N PHE A 323 11.76 9.39 -102.80
CA PHE A 323 12.38 10.74 -103.17
C PHE A 323 13.66 10.77 -104.14
N GLY A 324 14.03 11.90 -104.82
CA GLY A 324 15.46 12.28 -105.19
C GLY A 324 15.83 12.97 -106.55
N GLN A 325 16.57 14.13 -106.58
CA GLN A 325 17.08 14.78 -107.84
C GLN A 325 18.16 15.94 -107.76
N LYS A 326 18.93 16.15 -108.86
CA LYS A 326 19.67 17.37 -109.40
C LYS A 326 21.00 17.88 -108.74
N VAL A 327 21.89 18.57 -109.52
CA VAL A 327 23.29 18.99 -109.16
C VAL A 327 23.80 20.42 -109.61
N ARG A 328 24.66 20.56 -110.66
CA ARG A 328 25.94 21.35 -110.65
C ARG A 328 26.01 22.91 -110.62
N GLU A 329 25.65 23.62 -111.70
CA GLU A 329 26.38 24.74 -112.42
C GLU A 329 27.17 25.88 -111.71
N ARG A 330 27.37 25.91 -110.39
CA ARG A 330 27.79 27.10 -109.60
C ARG A 330 29.31 27.33 -109.44
N TYR A 331 30.12 27.32 -110.51
CA TYR A 331 31.58 27.06 -110.37
C TYR A 331 32.60 28.19 -110.61
N ASP A 332 32.45 29.07 -111.61
CA ASP A 332 33.56 29.98 -111.98
C ASP A 332 33.47 31.39 -111.37
N GLU A 333 32.28 31.79 -110.88
CA GLU A 333 32.05 33.04 -110.13
C GLU A 333 32.61 32.96 -108.69
N PHE A 334 33.74 32.25 -108.52
CA PHE A 334 34.23 31.66 -107.29
C PHE A 334 35.68 32.11 -107.04
N GLU A 335 36.58 31.98 -108.02
CA GLU A 335 38.03 32.29 -107.87
C GLU A 335 38.34 33.77 -107.57
N LEU A 336 37.64 34.71 -108.22
CA LEU A 336 37.86 36.14 -107.93
C LEU A 336 37.19 36.60 -106.61
N LYS A 337 36.24 35.82 -106.09
CA LYS A 337 35.78 35.94 -104.71
C LYS A 337 36.81 35.32 -103.76
N GLU A 338 37.39 34.17 -104.13
CA GLU A 338 38.37 33.39 -103.36
C GLU A 338 39.54 34.24 -102.83
N LYS A 339 40.12 35.14 -103.64
CA LYS A 339 41.21 36.01 -103.17
C LYS A 339 40.79 37.15 -102.24
N LYS A 340 39.55 37.64 -102.33
CA LYS A 340 39.00 38.55 -101.32
C LYS A 340 38.61 37.77 -100.06
N PHE A 341 38.03 36.60 -100.23
CA PHE A 341 37.84 35.63 -99.15
C PHE A 341 39.16 35.29 -98.48
N GLU A 342 40.31 35.13 -99.15
CA GLU A 342 41.60 34.85 -98.50
C GLU A 342 42.03 35.96 -97.52
N GLU A 343 41.87 37.23 -97.90
CA GLU A 343 42.28 38.36 -97.06
C GLU A 343 41.25 38.61 -95.94
N GLU A 344 39.96 38.47 -96.23
CA GLU A 344 38.90 38.39 -95.23
C GLU A 344 39.10 37.19 -94.29
N PHE A 345 39.54 36.02 -94.77
CA PHE A 345 39.86 34.83 -93.98
C PHE A 345 41.07 35.04 -93.08
N ARG A 346 42.05 35.87 -93.45
CA ARG A 346 43.15 36.24 -92.54
C ARG A 346 42.66 37.17 -91.42
N GLU A 347 41.81 38.14 -91.74
CA GLU A 347 41.25 39.02 -90.69
C GLU A 347 40.25 38.25 -89.80
N VAL A 348 39.45 37.36 -90.38
CA VAL A 348 38.59 36.41 -89.69
C VAL A 348 39.42 35.46 -88.83
N ALA A 349 40.50 34.84 -89.31
CA ALA A 349 41.35 33.97 -88.51
C ALA A 349 41.98 34.71 -87.31
N LEU A 350 42.38 35.98 -87.47
CA LEU A 350 42.85 36.81 -86.35
C LEU A 350 41.71 37.27 -85.41
N ARG A 351 40.47 37.36 -85.90
CA ARG A 351 39.28 37.55 -85.05
C ARG A 351 38.92 36.26 -84.31
N GLU A 352 38.98 35.10 -84.98
CA GLU A 352 38.77 33.75 -84.45
C GLU A 352 39.79 33.42 -83.37
N GLU A 353 41.08 33.67 -83.55
CA GLU A 353 42.10 33.45 -82.51
C GLU A 353 41.84 34.32 -81.26
N ARG A 354 41.38 35.57 -81.44
CA ARG A 354 40.96 36.44 -80.33
C ARG A 354 39.66 35.98 -79.68
N VAL A 355 38.73 35.44 -80.46
CA VAL A 355 37.45 34.89 -79.98
C VAL A 355 37.66 33.57 -79.26
N GLU A 356 38.53 32.69 -79.74
CA GLU A 356 38.93 31.42 -79.13
C GLU A 356 39.67 31.64 -77.80
N LYS A 357 40.56 32.64 -77.71
CA LYS A 357 41.15 33.06 -76.43
C LYS A 357 40.09 33.52 -75.43
N ARG A 358 39.09 34.29 -75.88
CA ARG A 358 37.94 34.69 -75.04
C ARG A 358 37.02 33.52 -74.68
N PHE A 359 36.81 32.55 -75.58
CA PHE A 359 36.07 31.32 -75.27
C PHE A 359 36.79 30.53 -74.19
N ARG A 360 38.10 30.30 -74.32
CA ARG A 360 38.91 29.62 -73.28
C ARG A 360 38.87 30.35 -71.93
N GLU A 361 38.89 31.67 -71.92
CA GLU A 361 38.63 32.46 -70.69
C GLU A 361 37.22 32.26 -70.12
N VAL A 362 36.20 32.15 -70.97
CA VAL A 362 34.80 31.94 -70.56
C VAL A 362 34.61 30.53 -70.04
N GLU A 363 35.12 29.50 -70.72
CA GLU A 363 35.13 28.10 -70.27
C GLU A 363 35.81 27.96 -68.89
N GLU A 364 36.94 28.65 -68.67
CA GLU A 364 37.64 28.62 -67.37
C GLU A 364 36.87 29.39 -66.27
N LYS A 365 36.07 30.39 -66.63
CA LYS A 365 35.14 31.08 -65.72
C LYS A 365 33.90 30.20 -65.43
N GLU A 366 33.34 29.54 -66.44
CA GLU A 366 32.22 28.62 -66.33
C GLU A 366 32.57 27.39 -65.49
N ARG A 367 33.76 26.80 -65.68
CA ARG A 367 34.31 25.74 -64.84
C ARG A 367 34.36 26.15 -63.36
N ARG A 368 34.90 27.34 -63.07
CA ARG A 368 34.97 27.90 -61.70
C ARG A 368 33.57 28.17 -61.11
N VAL A 369 32.63 28.68 -61.90
CA VAL A 369 31.23 28.85 -61.46
C VAL A 369 30.58 27.49 -61.18
N GLY A 370 30.83 26.48 -62.01
CA GLY A 370 30.35 25.12 -61.80
C GLY A 370 30.97 24.40 -60.59
N GLU A 371 32.20 24.76 -60.21
CA GLU A 371 32.85 24.32 -58.96
C GLU A 371 32.24 25.01 -57.74
N LEU A 372 32.08 26.34 -57.77
CA LEU A 372 31.41 27.11 -56.72
C LEU A 372 29.94 26.67 -56.53
N PHE A 373 29.24 26.32 -57.60
CA PHE A 373 27.87 25.79 -57.51
C PHE A 373 27.79 24.40 -56.87
N LYS A 374 28.80 23.53 -57.10
CA LYS A 374 28.91 22.25 -56.37
C LYS A 374 29.18 22.48 -54.89
N GLU A 375 30.09 23.40 -54.55
CA GLU A 375 30.41 23.75 -53.15
C GLU A 375 29.18 24.35 -52.43
N ALA A 376 28.48 25.28 -53.07
CA ALA A 376 27.24 25.86 -52.56
C ALA A 376 26.16 24.78 -52.33
N LYS A 377 26.00 23.83 -53.27
CA LYS A 377 25.05 22.72 -53.11
C LYS A 377 25.41 21.81 -51.92
N VAL A 378 26.68 21.48 -51.74
CA VAL A 378 27.13 20.68 -50.57
C VAL A 378 26.78 21.40 -49.28
N LYS A 379 27.06 22.71 -49.18
CA LYS A 379 26.71 23.54 -48.02
C LYS A 379 25.20 23.64 -47.79
N ASP A 380 24.39 23.77 -48.84
CA ASP A 380 22.93 23.77 -48.75
C ASP A 380 22.38 22.44 -48.20
N ASP A 381 22.97 21.31 -48.59
CA ASP A 381 22.58 19.99 -48.08
C ASP A 381 23.12 19.74 -46.65
N GLU A 382 24.31 20.25 -46.29
CA GLU A 382 24.80 20.29 -44.90
C GLU A 382 23.86 21.12 -43.99
N PHE A 383 23.46 22.33 -44.42
CA PHE A 383 22.48 23.15 -43.71
C PHE A 383 21.10 22.49 -43.61
N ARG A 384 20.72 21.67 -44.60
CA ARG A 384 19.47 20.89 -44.60
C ARG A 384 19.48 19.80 -43.52
N GLU A 385 20.56 19.03 -43.42
CA GLU A 385 20.69 18.01 -42.37
C GLU A 385 20.88 18.64 -40.98
N TRP A 386 21.62 19.75 -40.86
CA TRP A 386 21.73 20.51 -39.61
C TRP A 386 20.37 21.01 -39.11
N ARG A 387 19.52 21.53 -40.02
CA ARG A 387 18.15 21.97 -39.69
C ARG A 387 17.28 20.82 -39.18
N LYS A 388 17.32 19.64 -39.83
CA LYS A 388 16.62 18.44 -39.31
C LYS A 388 17.13 18.05 -37.92
N GLY A 389 18.45 18.16 -37.69
CA GLY A 389 19.07 17.88 -36.40
C GLY A 389 18.64 18.84 -35.28
N ILE A 390 18.29 20.09 -35.63
CA ILE A 390 17.66 21.04 -34.70
C ILE A 390 16.19 20.66 -34.47
N GLU A 391 15.42 20.46 -35.54
CA GLU A 391 13.98 20.13 -35.48
C GLU A 391 13.69 18.85 -34.66
N LEU A 392 14.59 17.86 -34.71
CA LEU A 392 14.54 16.65 -33.88
C LEU A 392 14.84 16.95 -32.40
N LYS A 393 15.80 17.83 -32.11
CA LYS A 393 16.11 18.25 -30.73
C LYS A 393 15.01 19.10 -30.11
N GLU A 394 14.36 19.96 -30.89
CA GLU A 394 13.19 20.73 -30.44
C GLU A 394 12.06 19.80 -30.01
N LYS A 395 11.76 18.76 -30.81
CA LYS A 395 10.76 17.74 -30.47
C LYS A 395 11.16 16.85 -29.28
N GLU A 396 12.46 16.56 -29.12
CA GLU A 396 12.98 15.86 -27.95
C GLU A 396 12.82 16.70 -26.66
N LEU A 397 13.10 18.01 -26.75
CA LEU A 397 12.94 18.95 -25.65
C LEU A 397 11.46 19.20 -25.30
N GLU A 398 10.56 19.25 -26.28
CA GLU A 398 9.11 19.26 -26.02
C GLU A 398 8.64 18.02 -25.26
N LEU A 399 9.11 16.83 -25.64
CA LEU A 399 8.75 15.57 -24.97
C LEU A 399 9.25 15.56 -23.53
N LYS A 400 10.50 15.98 -23.30
CA LYS A 400 11.06 16.14 -21.95
C LYS A 400 10.34 17.22 -21.14
N GLY A 401 9.90 18.31 -21.77
CA GLY A 401 9.07 19.35 -21.15
C GLY A 401 7.74 18.80 -20.64
N ARG A 402 7.05 17.98 -21.47
CA ARG A 402 5.80 17.30 -21.08
C ARG A 402 6.02 16.29 -19.95
N GLU A 403 7.10 15.49 -19.99
CA GLU A 403 7.44 14.56 -18.90
C GLU A 403 7.65 15.30 -17.56
N VAL A 404 8.37 16.43 -17.58
CA VAL A 404 8.59 17.27 -16.40
C VAL A 404 7.27 17.88 -15.90
N GLU A 405 6.39 18.33 -16.80
CA GLU A 405 5.07 18.87 -16.44
C GLU A 405 4.15 17.83 -15.78
N GLU A 406 4.18 16.58 -16.25
CA GLU A 406 3.45 15.46 -15.64
C GLU A 406 4.00 15.12 -14.25
N ARG A 407 5.33 15.02 -14.12
CA ARG A 407 6.00 14.72 -12.84
C ARG A 407 5.83 15.84 -11.81
N LEU A 408 5.71 17.10 -12.23
CA LEU A 408 5.34 18.20 -11.34
C LEU A 408 3.92 18.05 -10.78
N LYS A 409 2.95 17.60 -11.58
CA LYS A 409 1.56 17.32 -11.12
C LYS A 409 1.51 16.13 -10.16
N GLU A 410 2.34 15.10 -10.39
CA GLU A 410 2.49 14.00 -9.44
C GLU A 410 3.05 14.49 -8.10
N VAL A 411 4.09 15.31 -8.10
CA VAL A 411 4.68 15.89 -6.87
C VAL A 411 3.66 16.77 -6.13
N GLU A 412 2.91 17.64 -6.83
CA GLU A 412 1.88 18.48 -6.21
C GLU A 412 0.76 17.64 -5.55
N LEU A 413 0.44 16.48 -6.11
CA LEU A 413 -0.49 15.51 -5.50
C LEU A 413 0.14 14.79 -4.30
N MET A 414 1.44 14.47 -4.34
CA MET A 414 2.16 13.91 -3.19
C MET A 414 2.22 14.90 -2.02
N GLU A 415 2.57 16.17 -2.27
CA GLU A 415 2.60 17.23 -1.25
C GLU A 415 1.23 17.41 -0.57
N LYS A 416 0.13 17.46 -1.34
CA LYS A 416 -1.24 17.53 -0.81
C LYS A 416 -1.64 16.30 0.02
N ASN A 417 -1.03 15.14 -0.23
CA ASN A 417 -1.26 13.93 0.56
C ASN A 417 -0.34 13.87 1.81
N VAL A 418 0.86 14.42 1.74
CA VAL A 418 1.76 14.58 2.89
C VAL A 418 1.19 15.60 3.88
N GLY A 419 0.64 16.73 3.41
CA GLY A 419 -0.03 17.73 4.27
C GLY A 419 -1.15 17.12 5.12
N LYS A 420 -2.10 16.41 4.48
CA LYS A 420 -3.20 15.70 5.18
C LYS A 420 -2.70 14.66 6.19
N ARG A 421 -1.60 13.96 5.87
CA ARG A 421 -0.96 13.01 6.81
C ARG A 421 -0.29 13.73 7.98
N SER A 422 0.26 14.92 7.77
CA SER A 422 0.79 15.76 8.85
C SER A 422 -0.32 16.20 9.80
N GLU A 423 -1.45 16.69 9.26
CA GLU A 423 -2.65 17.05 10.04
C GLU A 423 -3.18 15.85 10.87
N GLU A 424 -3.23 14.66 10.28
CA GLU A 424 -3.63 13.43 10.97
C GLU A 424 -2.63 13.04 12.09
N VAL A 425 -1.33 13.15 11.83
CA VAL A 425 -0.28 12.85 12.82
C VAL A 425 -0.30 13.86 13.97
N GLU A 426 -0.50 15.15 13.71
CA GLU A 426 -0.64 16.18 14.76
C GLU A 426 -1.89 15.94 15.62
N LEU A 427 -3.03 15.61 15.00
CA LEU A 427 -4.25 15.26 15.72
C LEU A 427 -4.07 14.00 16.60
N ASN A 428 -3.38 12.98 16.10
CA ASN A 428 -3.12 11.76 16.85
C ASN A 428 -2.07 11.96 17.95
N ARG A 429 -1.06 12.83 17.73
CA ARG A 429 -0.15 13.28 18.79
C ARG A 429 -0.90 14.01 19.90
N SER A 430 -1.82 14.92 19.57
CA SER A 430 -2.63 15.66 20.56
C SER A 430 -3.44 14.72 21.47
N LYS A 431 -4.11 13.71 20.88
CA LYS A 431 -4.82 12.66 21.64
C LYS A 431 -3.88 11.84 22.53
N LEU A 432 -2.67 11.55 22.06
CA LEU A 432 -1.68 10.80 22.84
C LEU A 432 -1.15 11.63 24.02
N GLU A 433 -0.90 12.93 23.83
CA GLU A 433 -0.55 13.85 24.92
C GLU A 433 -1.69 13.97 25.96
N GLU A 434 -2.95 13.98 25.52
CA GLU A 434 -4.12 13.95 26.41
C GLU A 434 -4.21 12.63 27.19
N GLY A 435 -4.04 11.48 26.52
CA GLY A 435 -4.01 10.16 27.17
C GLY A 435 -2.85 9.99 28.17
N PHE A 436 -1.68 10.59 27.90
CA PHE A 436 -0.58 10.63 28.88
C PHE A 436 -0.95 11.43 30.14
N ARG A 437 -1.66 12.57 30.01
CA ARG A 437 -2.13 13.35 31.16
C ARG A 437 -3.18 12.58 31.98
N GLU A 438 -4.09 11.87 31.33
CA GLU A 438 -5.07 11.01 32.00
C GLU A 438 -4.39 9.86 32.77
N LEU A 439 -3.35 9.25 32.18
CA LEU A 439 -2.57 8.18 32.80
C LEU A 439 -1.70 8.70 33.96
N GLU A 440 -1.14 9.91 33.85
CA GLU A 440 -0.41 10.56 34.95
C GLU A 440 -1.33 10.83 36.15
N LEU A 441 -2.55 11.33 35.92
CA LEU A 441 -3.54 11.51 36.99
C LEU A 441 -3.88 10.18 37.68
N LYS A 442 -4.10 9.10 36.92
CA LYS A 442 -4.35 7.76 37.47
C LYS A 442 -3.15 7.17 38.22
N SER A 443 -1.91 7.50 37.84
CA SER A 443 -0.72 7.13 38.61
C SER A 443 -0.77 7.77 40.00
N ARG A 444 -1.06 9.07 40.08
CA ARG A 444 -1.17 9.80 41.34
C ARG A 444 -2.32 9.27 42.22
N GLU A 445 -3.48 8.96 41.63
CA GLU A 445 -4.59 8.29 42.35
C GLU A 445 -4.16 6.94 42.94
N VAL A 446 -3.37 6.14 42.20
CA VAL A 446 -2.83 4.87 42.69
C VAL A 446 -1.76 5.08 43.78
N GLU A 447 -0.91 6.10 43.66
CA GLU A 447 0.08 6.47 44.69
C GLU A 447 -0.59 6.93 46.00
N GLU A 448 -1.68 7.69 45.92
CA GLU A 448 -2.53 8.05 47.07
C GLU A 448 -3.21 6.82 47.70
N ILE A 449 -3.67 5.86 46.88
CA ILE A 449 -4.23 4.58 47.37
C ILE A 449 -3.17 3.72 48.05
N ILE A 450 -1.95 3.64 47.49
CA ILE A 450 -0.82 2.87 48.07
C ILE A 450 -0.41 3.47 49.41
N THR A 451 -0.15 4.78 49.46
CA THR A 451 0.23 5.45 50.72
C THR A 451 -0.88 5.38 51.77
N GLY A 452 -2.15 5.48 51.36
CA GLY A 452 -3.31 5.24 52.23
C GLY A 452 -3.48 3.78 52.68
N ALA A 453 -2.96 2.81 51.94
CA ALA A 453 -2.93 1.40 52.33
C ALA A 453 -1.78 1.11 53.32
N GLU A 454 -0.58 1.63 53.06
CA GLU A 454 0.56 1.51 54.00
C GLU A 454 0.25 2.08 55.39
N LEU A 455 -0.49 3.20 55.46
CA LEU A 455 -0.92 3.77 56.74
C LEU A 455 -1.87 2.82 57.49
N LYS A 456 -2.82 2.19 56.79
CA LYS A 456 -3.73 1.20 57.37
C LYS A 456 -3.01 -0.09 57.77
N GLU A 457 -1.98 -0.50 57.03
CA GLU A 457 -1.13 -1.63 57.41
C GLU A 457 -0.40 -1.33 58.73
N LYS A 458 0.18 -0.13 58.88
CA LYS A 458 0.82 0.31 60.13
C LYS A 458 -0.18 0.38 61.30
N GLU A 459 -1.39 0.90 61.09
CA GLU A 459 -2.48 0.86 62.09
C GLU A 459 -2.87 -0.58 62.48
N LEU A 460 -2.93 -1.50 61.51
CA LEU A 460 -3.26 -2.91 61.75
C LEU A 460 -2.12 -3.64 62.46
N GLU A 461 -0.85 -3.37 62.14
CA GLU A 461 0.29 -3.89 62.90
C GLU A 461 0.23 -3.45 64.37
N GLU A 462 -0.02 -2.17 64.65
CA GLU A 462 -0.13 -1.68 66.03
C GLU A 462 -1.30 -2.34 66.78
N ARG A 463 -2.43 -2.55 66.09
CA ARG A 463 -3.56 -3.32 66.64
C ARG A 463 -3.21 -4.79 66.88
N CYS A 464 -2.46 -5.44 66.00
CA CYS A 464 -1.96 -6.80 66.19
C CYS A 464 -1.01 -6.90 67.39
N ARG A 465 -0.02 -6.00 67.51
CA ARG A 465 0.85 -5.90 68.70
C ARG A 465 0.03 -5.70 69.98
N GLY A 466 -1.03 -4.89 69.91
CA GLY A 466 -1.98 -4.69 71.02
C GLY A 466 -2.84 -5.93 71.36
N VAL A 467 -3.12 -6.80 70.38
CA VAL A 467 -3.76 -8.11 70.59
C VAL A 467 -2.78 -9.12 71.17
N ASP A 468 -1.54 -9.18 70.69
CA ASP A 468 -0.48 -10.07 71.24
C ASP A 468 -0.20 -9.78 72.72
N LEU A 469 -0.20 -8.50 73.11
CA LEU A 469 -0.06 -8.10 74.52
C LEU A 469 -1.25 -8.56 75.37
N LYS A 470 -2.48 -8.50 74.84
CA LYS A 470 -3.68 -9.02 75.51
C LYS A 470 -3.68 -10.56 75.57
N TRP A 471 -3.20 -11.23 74.52
CA TRP A 471 -3.08 -12.68 74.50
C TRP A 471 -2.12 -13.18 75.58
N LYS A 472 -0.95 -12.55 75.71
CA LYS A 472 0.02 -12.83 76.80
C LYS A 472 -0.57 -12.62 78.19
N GLN A 473 -1.41 -11.59 78.38
CA GLN A 473 -2.14 -11.39 79.63
C GLN A 473 -3.15 -12.52 79.90
N ILE A 474 -3.86 -13.01 78.87
CA ILE A 474 -4.79 -14.14 78.98
C ILE A 474 -4.03 -15.44 79.31
N GLU A 475 -2.89 -15.70 78.68
CA GLU A 475 -2.03 -16.87 79.00
C GLU A 475 -1.53 -16.82 80.45
N GLU A 476 -1.16 -15.64 80.97
CA GLU A 476 -0.78 -15.50 82.37
C GLU A 476 -1.97 -15.75 83.32
N VAL A 477 -3.17 -15.28 82.98
CA VAL A 477 -4.40 -15.57 83.73
C VAL A 477 -4.73 -17.06 83.72
N GLN A 478 -4.63 -17.74 82.58
CA GLN A 478 -4.84 -19.20 82.49
C GLN A 478 -3.79 -19.99 83.28
N LEU A 479 -2.55 -19.52 83.35
CA LEU A 479 -1.51 -20.13 84.20
C LEU A 479 -1.80 -19.94 85.69
N ARG A 480 -2.30 -18.77 86.09
CA ARG A 480 -2.77 -18.50 87.46
C ARG A 480 -3.99 -19.37 87.80
N GLU A 481 -4.93 -19.52 86.87
CA GLU A 481 -6.13 -20.36 86.99
C GLU A 481 -5.79 -21.84 87.18
N LYS A 482 -4.90 -22.41 86.35
CA LYS A 482 -4.40 -23.79 86.54
C LYS A 482 -3.73 -24.00 87.91
N LYS A 483 -2.96 -23.02 88.39
CA LYS A 483 -2.40 -23.04 89.76
C LYS A 483 -3.47 -22.99 90.85
N LEU A 484 -4.62 -22.38 90.60
CA LEU A 484 -5.75 -22.40 91.52
C LEU A 484 -6.52 -23.73 91.44
N GLU A 485 -6.65 -24.35 90.26
CA GLU A 485 -7.20 -25.71 90.12
C GLU A 485 -6.35 -26.76 90.86
N GLU A 486 -5.02 -26.71 90.73
CA GLU A 486 -4.13 -27.66 91.43
C GLU A 486 -4.27 -27.51 92.96
N ARG A 487 -4.29 -26.27 93.46
CA ARG A 487 -4.55 -26.01 94.88
C ARG A 487 -5.97 -26.40 95.32
N LEU A 488 -6.96 -26.31 94.44
CA LEU A 488 -8.31 -26.82 94.70
C LEU A 488 -8.29 -28.34 94.82
N ARG A 489 -7.61 -29.06 93.92
CA ARG A 489 -7.45 -30.53 93.97
C ARG A 489 -6.69 -30.98 95.23
N GLU A 490 -5.68 -30.21 95.67
CA GLU A 490 -5.02 -30.44 96.97
C GLU A 490 -5.99 -30.30 98.15
N VAL A 491 -6.81 -29.23 98.17
CA VAL A 491 -7.82 -28.99 99.19
C VAL A 491 -8.93 -30.04 99.16
N GLU A 492 -9.40 -30.46 97.98
CA GLU A 492 -10.35 -31.58 97.81
C GLU A 492 -9.78 -32.90 98.33
N LEU A 493 -8.50 -33.18 98.05
CA LEU A 493 -7.83 -34.38 98.55
C LEU A 493 -7.67 -34.34 100.07
N GLU A 494 -7.29 -33.21 100.66
CA GLU A 494 -7.18 -33.09 102.12
C GLU A 494 -8.56 -33.09 102.80
N ASN A 495 -9.59 -32.48 102.21
CA ASN A 495 -10.99 -32.62 102.63
C ASN A 495 -11.44 -34.09 102.57
N LYS A 496 -11.07 -34.84 101.53
CA LYS A 496 -11.38 -36.27 101.42
C LYS A 496 -10.67 -37.10 102.48
N LYS A 497 -9.39 -36.83 102.77
CA LYS A 497 -8.68 -37.41 103.94
C LYS A 497 -9.38 -37.03 105.25
N CYS A 498 -9.89 -35.81 105.37
CA CYS A 498 -10.62 -35.36 106.55
C CYS A 498 -11.95 -36.10 106.72
N LEU A 499 -12.70 -36.30 105.64
CA LEU A 499 -13.91 -37.14 105.61
C LEU A 499 -13.61 -38.61 105.90
N GLU A 500 -12.47 -39.14 105.48
CA GLU A 500 -12.01 -40.47 105.87
C GLU A 500 -11.67 -40.52 107.37
N ARG A 501 -10.96 -39.52 107.93
CA ARG A 501 -10.75 -39.40 109.39
C ARG A 501 -12.06 -39.30 110.17
N ILE A 502 -13.07 -38.59 109.65
CA ILE A 502 -14.41 -38.49 110.24
C ILE A 502 -15.10 -39.87 110.24
N LYS A 503 -15.13 -40.58 109.12
CA LYS A 503 -15.67 -41.96 109.06
C LYS A 503 -14.91 -42.94 109.96
N ASP A 504 -13.61 -42.74 110.12
CA ASP A 504 -12.77 -43.50 111.02
C ASP A 504 -13.02 -43.15 112.50
N PHE A 505 -13.57 -41.97 112.79
CA PHE A 505 -14.11 -41.58 114.09
C PHE A 505 -15.51 -42.18 114.31
N GLU A 506 -16.43 -42.07 113.34
CA GLU A 506 -17.77 -42.69 113.36
C GLU A 506 -17.68 -44.22 113.56
N LEU A 507 -16.71 -44.90 112.93
CA LEU A 507 -16.47 -46.34 113.11
C LEU A 507 -15.86 -46.67 114.47
N LYS A 508 -15.06 -45.78 115.08
CA LYS A 508 -14.58 -45.93 116.46
C LYS A 508 -15.72 -45.71 117.46
N GLU A 509 -16.54 -44.70 117.25
CA GLU A 509 -17.74 -44.41 118.04
C GLU A 509 -18.75 -45.57 117.98
N LYS A 510 -19.01 -46.12 116.80
CA LYS A 510 -19.89 -47.29 116.64
C LYS A 510 -19.35 -48.53 117.34
N ARG A 511 -18.04 -48.77 117.30
CA ARG A 511 -17.38 -49.84 118.07
C ARG A 511 -17.43 -49.60 119.60
N LEU A 512 -17.40 -48.35 120.06
CA LEU A 512 -17.61 -48.01 121.47
C LEU A 512 -19.08 -48.23 121.88
N PHE A 513 -20.04 -47.89 121.01
CA PHE A 513 -21.46 -48.11 121.22
C PHE A 513 -21.79 -49.61 121.37
N ASP A 514 -21.32 -50.44 120.43
CA ASP A 514 -21.51 -51.89 120.46
C ASP A 514 -20.77 -52.55 121.66
N ALA A 515 -19.59 -52.05 122.04
CA ALA A 515 -18.87 -52.52 123.23
C ALA A 515 -19.54 -52.13 124.56
N SER A 516 -20.20 -50.96 124.61
CA SER A 516 -20.96 -50.50 125.78
C SER A 516 -22.20 -51.38 126.02
N ASN A 517 -22.90 -51.75 124.93
CA ASN A 517 -24.12 -52.55 124.95
C ASN A 517 -23.91 -53.98 125.50
N ALA A 518 -22.66 -54.46 125.58
CA ALA A 518 -22.30 -55.78 126.10
C ALA A 518 -21.97 -55.80 127.61
N ARG A 519 -21.89 -54.66 128.31
CA ARG A 519 -21.26 -54.58 129.65
C ARG A 519 -22.11 -54.02 130.79
N VAL A 520 -23.41 -53.79 130.61
CA VAL A 520 -24.31 -53.32 131.69
C VAL A 520 -25.40 -54.35 131.97
N LYS A 521 -25.05 -55.40 132.72
CA LYS A 521 -26.02 -56.37 133.28
C LYS A 521 -25.79 -56.67 134.78
N SER A 522 -25.06 -55.78 135.44
CA SER A 522 -24.81 -55.74 136.88
C SER A 522 -24.56 -54.28 137.28
N GLU A 523 -25.48 -53.69 138.05
CA GLU A 523 -25.31 -52.57 139.00
C GLU A 523 -24.57 -51.29 138.54
N THR A 524 -25.12 -50.06 138.66
CA THR A 524 -26.45 -49.56 139.10
C THR A 524 -26.83 -48.35 138.22
N GLY A 525 -28.11 -48.00 138.15
CA GLY A 525 -28.60 -46.94 137.26
C GLY A 525 -28.62 -45.53 137.85
N CYS A 526 -28.68 -44.52 136.97
CA CYS A 526 -29.21 -43.19 137.25
C CYS A 526 -30.50 -42.97 136.44
N LYS A 527 -31.52 -42.36 137.06
CA LYS A 527 -32.84 -42.07 136.48
C LYS A 527 -33.21 -40.60 136.71
N ASP A 528 -32.45 -39.68 136.11
CA ASP A 528 -32.65 -38.25 136.33
C ASP A 528 -33.50 -37.55 135.25
N ASP A 529 -33.88 -38.31 134.22
CA ASP A 529 -34.75 -37.93 133.11
C ASP A 529 -36.22 -37.64 133.50
N GLU A 530 -36.58 -37.89 134.75
CA GLU A 530 -37.92 -37.74 135.35
C GLU A 530 -38.08 -36.42 136.12
N LYS A 531 -36.97 -35.74 136.44
CA LYS A 531 -36.98 -34.43 137.12
C LYS A 531 -37.11 -33.27 136.13
N MET A 532 -36.27 -33.26 135.08
CA MET A 532 -36.24 -32.20 134.08
C MET A 532 -37.55 -32.11 133.26
N LYS A 533 -38.22 -33.25 133.00
CA LYS A 533 -39.54 -33.27 132.34
C LYS A 533 -40.64 -32.59 133.17
N ASN A 534 -40.58 -32.66 134.51
CA ASN A 534 -41.52 -31.94 135.37
C ASN A 534 -41.26 -30.44 135.37
N GLU A 535 -39.99 -30.00 135.47
CA GLU A 535 -39.66 -28.57 135.45
C GLU A 535 -40.05 -27.90 134.12
N VAL A 536 -39.77 -28.54 132.98
CA VAL A 536 -40.23 -28.07 131.66
C VAL A 536 -41.76 -28.06 131.54
N SER A 537 -42.45 -29.09 132.05
CA SER A 537 -43.93 -29.13 132.05
C SER A 537 -44.58 -28.12 133.02
N ILE A 538 -43.86 -27.60 134.02
CA ILE A 538 -44.32 -26.53 134.90
C ILE A 538 -44.11 -25.17 134.22
N ALA A 539 -42.93 -24.92 133.63
CA ALA A 539 -42.64 -23.69 132.90
C ALA A 539 -43.65 -23.45 131.76
N LEU A 540 -43.95 -24.49 130.96
CA LEU A 540 -44.93 -24.41 129.87
C LEU A 540 -46.38 -24.24 130.33
N ARG A 541 -46.70 -24.50 131.61
CA ARG A 541 -48.02 -24.23 132.21
C ARG A 541 -48.14 -22.86 132.88
N LEU A 542 -47.01 -22.19 133.14
CA LEU A 542 -46.97 -20.87 133.80
C LEU A 542 -46.65 -19.71 132.83
N SER A 543 -46.22 -19.99 131.60
CA SER A 543 -46.05 -18.95 130.58
C SER A 543 -47.40 -18.48 130.02
N SER A 544 -47.59 -17.16 129.95
CA SER A 544 -48.75 -16.53 129.29
C SER A 544 -48.72 -16.68 127.76
N ASP A 545 -47.54 -16.92 127.18
CA ASP A 545 -47.34 -17.28 125.76
C ASP A 545 -46.25 -18.36 125.68
N PRO A 546 -46.63 -19.65 125.58
CA PRO A 546 -45.67 -20.74 125.41
C PRO A 546 -44.99 -20.76 124.04
N ALA A 547 -45.60 -20.18 123.01
CA ALA A 547 -45.05 -20.20 121.65
C ALA A 547 -43.87 -19.24 121.52
N LYS A 548 -43.98 -18.03 122.08
CA LYS A 548 -42.87 -17.08 122.11
C LYS A 548 -41.68 -17.62 122.91
N LEU A 549 -41.91 -18.30 124.04
CA LEU A 549 -40.85 -18.86 124.87
C LEU A 549 -39.94 -19.86 124.11
N VAL A 550 -40.50 -20.57 123.13
CA VAL A 550 -39.74 -21.49 122.27
C VAL A 550 -38.94 -20.75 121.19
N LEU A 551 -39.48 -19.66 120.64
CA LEU A 551 -38.81 -18.86 119.61
C LEU A 551 -37.65 -18.03 120.18
N ASP A 552 -37.86 -17.36 121.33
CA ASP A 552 -36.81 -16.60 122.02
C ASP A 552 -35.61 -17.49 122.39
N ALA A 553 -35.84 -18.78 122.65
CA ALA A 553 -34.79 -19.78 122.91
C ALA A 553 -34.01 -20.24 121.66
N MET A 554 -34.51 -19.98 120.45
CA MET A 554 -33.87 -20.35 119.18
C MET A 554 -33.01 -19.22 118.59
N GLU A 555 -33.22 -17.96 119.00
CA GLU A 555 -32.57 -16.79 118.38
C GLU A 555 -31.05 -16.72 118.61
N GLY A 556 -30.53 -17.39 119.65
CA GLY A 556 -29.11 -17.38 120.02
C GLY A 556 -28.14 -18.17 119.12
N PHE A 557 -28.59 -18.77 118.00
CA PHE A 557 -27.81 -19.73 117.21
C PHE A 557 -27.22 -19.22 115.87
N TYR A 558 -27.40 -17.94 115.51
CA TYR A 558 -26.93 -17.40 114.22
C TYR A 558 -26.22 -16.03 114.31
N PRO A 559 -24.96 -15.91 113.85
CA PRO A 559 -24.30 -14.62 113.57
C PRO A 559 -24.54 -14.11 112.12
N PRO A 560 -24.42 -12.79 111.84
CA PRO A 560 -24.76 -12.18 110.54
C PRO A 560 -23.62 -12.23 109.50
N PRO A 561 -23.90 -11.90 108.21
CA PRO A 561 -22.90 -11.91 107.13
C PRO A 561 -21.93 -10.72 107.18
N PHE A 562 -20.75 -10.90 106.57
CA PHE A 562 -19.75 -9.84 106.42
C PHE A 562 -19.31 -9.62 104.97
N GLU A 563 -18.83 -8.40 104.71
CA GLU A 563 -18.75 -7.75 103.41
C GLU A 563 -17.48 -8.10 102.61
N GLY A 564 -17.52 -7.82 101.31
CA GLY A 564 -16.44 -8.12 100.36
C GLY A 564 -15.36 -7.03 100.24
N GLY A 565 -14.41 -7.29 99.34
CA GLY A 565 -13.35 -6.39 98.89
C GLY A 565 -12.81 -6.86 97.55
#